data_AF-A0A7Y9ESP9-F1
#
_entry.id   AF-A0A7Y9ESP9-F1
#
_cell.length_a   1.000
_cell.length_b   1.000
_cell.length_c   1.000
_cell.angle_alpha   90.00
_cell.angle_beta   90.00
_cell.angle_gamma   90.00
#
_symmetry.space_group_name_H-M   'P 1'
#
loop_
_entity.id
_entity.type
_entity.pdbx_description
1 polymer ?
#
loop_
_entity_poly.entity_id
_entity_poly.type
_entity_poly.pdbx_seq_one_letter_code
_entity_poly.pdbx_strand_id
1 'polypeptide(L)' 'MTTENVYRQTTVTDTGSITVVEMDAKRRTDVLFRVRHDEGHEVSAWWMIGAFVVFSGAVVALLSWVPGGA' A
#
# COMPACT_ATOMS: atom_id res chain seq x y z
N MET A 1 -12.70 -31.81 24.47
CA MET A 1 -11.48 -31.00 24.29
C MET A 1 -11.91 -29.68 23.67
N THR A 2 -11.79 -28.63 24.47
CA THR A 2 -12.44 -27.32 24.43
C THR A 2 -11.86 -26.42 23.33
N THR A 3 -12.72 -25.91 22.44
CA THR A 3 -12.38 -24.79 21.53
C THR A 3 -13.40 -23.67 21.69
N GLU A 4 -13.46 -23.12 22.90
CA GLU A 4 -14.04 -21.82 23.17
C GLU A 4 -12.94 -21.00 23.84
N ASN A 5 -12.88 -19.70 23.60
CA ASN A 5 -11.85 -18.74 24.08
C ASN A 5 -10.79 -18.30 23.05
N VAL A 6 -11.19 -17.84 21.87
CA VAL A 6 -10.26 -17.05 21.01
C VAL A 6 -10.79 -15.66 20.63
N TYR A 7 -12.07 -15.34 20.85
CA TYR A 7 -12.62 -14.07 20.33
C TYR A 7 -13.42 -13.22 21.32
N ARG A 8 -12.95 -13.12 22.56
CA ARG A 8 -13.48 -12.14 23.52
C ARG A 8 -12.33 -11.39 24.17
N GLN A 9 -11.75 -10.44 23.43
CA GLN A 9 -10.96 -9.39 24.06
C GLN A 9 -11.91 -8.37 24.69
N THR A 10 -12.36 -8.65 25.91
CA THR A 10 -12.96 -7.62 26.76
C THR A 10 -11.83 -6.81 27.36
N THR A 11 -11.50 -5.66 26.79
CA THR A 11 -10.66 -4.69 27.50
C THR A 11 -11.49 -4.08 28.61
N VAL A 12 -11.29 -4.57 29.84
CA VAL A 12 -11.89 -3.96 31.02
C VAL A 12 -11.17 -2.65 31.27
N THR A 13 -11.89 -1.54 31.11
CA THR A 13 -11.38 -0.19 31.40
C THR A 13 -12.04 0.28 32.70
N ASP A 14 -11.38 1.15 33.46
CA ASP A 14 -11.83 1.61 34.79
C ASP A 14 -13.23 2.27 34.81
N THR A 15 -13.81 2.58 33.65
CA THR A 15 -15.10 3.28 33.50
C THR A 15 -16.25 2.38 33.00
N GLY A 16 -16.08 1.05 32.94
CA GLY A 16 -17.16 0.09 32.66
C GLY A 16 -16.91 -0.83 31.45
N SER A 17 -17.82 -1.77 31.20
CA SER A 17 -17.73 -2.74 30.10
C SER A 17 -18.16 -2.11 28.77
N ILE A 18 -17.22 -1.94 27.85
CA ILE A 18 -17.51 -1.59 26.46
C ILE A 18 -17.81 -2.85 25.65
N THR A 19 -18.93 -2.88 24.96
CA THR A 19 -19.20 -3.90 23.94
C THR A 19 -18.32 -3.57 22.73
N VAL A 20 -17.26 -4.36 22.52
CA VAL A 20 -16.48 -4.30 21.27
C VAL A 20 -17.40 -4.81 20.17
N VAL A 21 -18.14 -3.90 19.53
CA VAL A 21 -18.83 -4.19 18.28
C VAL A 21 -17.74 -4.55 17.28
N GLU A 22 -17.93 -5.64 16.55
CA GLU A 22 -17.07 -6.05 15.43
C GLU A 22 -17.12 -4.95 14.36
N MET A 23 -16.31 -3.91 14.54
CA MET A 23 -16.14 -2.86 13.56
C MET A 23 -15.23 -3.39 12.47
N ASP A 24 -15.77 -3.40 11.25
CA ASP A 24 -15.00 -3.64 10.02
C ASP A 24 -13.68 -2.88 10.09
N ALA A 25 -12.56 -3.61 9.97
CA ALA A 25 -11.23 -3.05 10.11
C ALA A 25 -10.93 -1.94 9.10
N LYS A 26 -11.70 -1.85 8.00
CA LYS A 26 -11.68 -0.78 7.00
C LYS A 26 -12.42 0.49 7.42
N ARG A 27 -13.29 0.43 8.43
CA ARG A 27 -14.12 1.56 8.91
C ARG A 27 -13.55 2.26 10.13
N ARG A 28 -12.38 1.85 10.64
CA ARG A 28 -11.76 2.51 11.79
C ARG A 28 -11.20 3.88 11.38
N THR A 29 -11.44 4.90 12.20
CA THR A 29 -11.08 6.29 11.87
C THR A 29 -9.57 6.50 11.70
N ASP A 30 -8.74 5.73 12.41
CA ASP A 30 -7.28 5.71 12.29
C ASP A 30 -6.80 5.15 10.93
N VAL A 31 -7.65 4.40 10.23
CA VAL A 31 -7.32 3.74 8.96
C VAL A 31 -7.86 4.47 7.75
N LEU A 32 -8.72 5.48 7.94
CA LEU A 32 -9.24 6.32 6.86
C LEU A 32 -8.14 7.16 6.20
N PHE A 33 -7.13 7.55 6.96
CA PHE A 33 -6.04 8.41 6.48
C PHE A 33 -4.80 7.64 6.05
N ARG A 34 -4.68 6.35 6.41
CA ARG A 34 -3.60 5.48 5.94
C ARG A 34 -4.10 4.64 4.80
N VAL A 35 -3.71 4.98 3.57
CA VAL A 35 -3.92 4.13 2.40
C VAL A 35 -3.30 2.76 2.70
N ARG A 36 -4.14 1.75 2.94
CA ARG A 36 -3.72 0.36 3.01
C ARG A 36 -3.78 -0.19 1.60
N HIS A 37 -2.61 -0.36 0.98
CA HIS A 37 -2.53 -1.29 -0.13
C HIS A 37 -2.75 -2.70 0.40
N ASP A 38 -3.44 -3.52 -0.38
CA ASP A 38 -3.67 -4.92 -0.04
C ASP A 38 -2.32 -5.64 0.19
N GLU A 39 -2.29 -6.58 1.13
CA GLU A 39 -1.12 -7.42 1.38
C GLU A 39 -0.79 -8.20 0.10
N GLY A 40 0.36 -7.91 -0.51
CA GLY A 40 0.74 -8.43 -1.84
C GLY A 40 0.54 -7.46 -3.00
N HIS A 41 0.28 -6.17 -2.76
CA HIS A 41 0.27 -5.18 -3.83
C HIS A 41 1.69 -4.93 -4.36
N GLU A 42 2.04 -5.62 -5.44
CA GLU A 42 3.30 -5.44 -6.15
C GLU A 42 3.21 -4.24 -7.10
N VAL A 43 4.21 -3.36 -7.02
CA VAL A 43 4.34 -2.27 -8.00
C VAL A 43 4.65 -2.89 -9.36
N SER A 44 3.87 -2.52 -10.38
CA SER A 44 4.08 -3.03 -11.74
C SER A 44 5.50 -2.70 -12.24
N ALA A 45 6.27 -3.75 -12.57
CA ALA A 45 7.63 -3.62 -13.10
C ALA A 45 7.70 -2.80 -14.40
N TRP A 46 6.58 -2.72 -15.15
CA TRP A 46 6.48 -1.91 -16.36
C TRP A 46 6.72 -0.41 -16.12
N TRP A 47 6.48 0.11 -14.91
CA TRP A 47 6.83 1.49 -14.58
C TRP A 47 8.34 1.73 -14.61
N MET A 48 9.14 0.81 -14.06
CA MET A 48 10.59 0.92 -14.07
C MET A 48 11.16 0.75 -15.48
N ILE A 49 10.62 -0.22 -16.23
CA ILE A 49 11.00 -0.46 -17.63
C ILE A 49 10.65 0.76 -18.50
N GLY A 50 9.44 1.30 -18.35
CA GLY A 50 8.99 2.49 -19.07
C GLY A 50 9.84 3.71 -18.76
N ALA A 51 10.15 3.97 -17.48
CA ALA A 51 11.01 5.08 -17.08
C ALA A 51 12.41 4.97 -17.70
N PHE A 52 13.01 3.77 -17.71
CA PHE A 52 14.29 3.52 -18.34
C PHE A 52 14.25 3.79 -19.86
N VAL A 53 13.28 3.18 -20.56
CA VAL A 53 13.15 3.32 -22.02
C VAL A 53 12.91 4.77 -22.43
N VAL A 54 12.05 5.50 -21.70
CA VAL A 54 11.77 6.92 -21.96
C VAL A 54 13.01 7.77 -21.76
N PHE A 55 13.74 7.56 -20.66
CA PHE A 55 14.94 8.36 -20.37
C PHE A 55 16.06 8.09 -21.38
N SER A 56 16.36 6.81 -21.65
CA SER A 56 17.36 6.45 -22.66
C SER A 56 16.97 6.94 -24.06
N GLY A 57 15.70 6.80 -24.44
CA GLY A 57 15.18 7.32 -25.70
C GLY A 57 15.32 8.83 -25.80
N ALA A 58 15.04 9.56 -24.73
CA ALA A 58 15.21 11.01 -24.69
C ALA A 58 16.67 11.43 -24.87
N VAL A 59 17.61 10.77 -24.19
CA VAL A 59 19.05 11.06 -24.33
C VAL A 59 19.50 10.79 -25.77
N VAL A 60 19.15 9.63 -26.34
CA VAL A 60 19.49 9.29 -27.73
C VAL A 60 18.88 10.30 -28.69
N ALA A 61 17.62 10.68 -28.52
CA ALA A 61 16.96 11.65 -29.39
C ALA A 61 17.64 13.02 -29.34
N LEU A 62 18.02 13.49 -28.14
CA LEU A 62 18.73 14.76 -27.96
C LEU A 62 20.12 14.73 -28.62
N LEU A 63 20.88 13.64 -28.45
CA LEU A 63 22.21 13.52 -29.05
C LEU A 63 22.15 13.31 -30.57
N SER A 64 21.13 12.63 -31.08
CA SER A 64 20.94 12.37 -32.52
C SER A 64 20.49 13.61 -33.29
N TRP A 65 20.03 14.65 -32.60
CA TRP A 65 19.64 15.92 -33.22
C TRP A 65 20.81 16.91 -33.35
N VAL A 66 22.01 16.56 -32.85
CA VAL A 66 23.24 17.35 -33.02
C VAL A 66 23.89 17.02 -34.38
N PRO A 67 23.93 17.96 -35.34
CA PRO A 67 24.60 17.71 -36.61
C PRO A 67 26.11 17.57 -36.40
N GLY A 68 26.71 16.45 -36.85
CA GLY A 68 28.15 16.15 -36.73
C GLY A 68 28.53 15.12 -35.67
N GLY A 69 27.55 14.47 -35.02
CA GLY A 69 27.76 13.39 -34.04
C GLY A 69 27.70 11.98 -34.63
N ALA A 70 28.49 11.69 -35.66
CA ALA A 70 28.85 10.35 -36.14
C ALA A 70 30.11 10.45 -37.01
#